data_AF-A0A4R9BMG3-F1
#
_entry.id   AF-A0A4R9BMG3-F1
#
_cell.length_a   1.000
_cell.length_b   1.000
_cell.length_c   1.000
_cell.angle_alpha   90.00
_cell.angle_beta   90.00
_cell.angle_gamma   90.00
#
_symmetry.space_group_name_H-M   'P 1'
#
loop_
_entity.id
_entity.type
_entity.pdbx_description
1 polymer ?
#
loop_
_entity_poly.entity_id
_entity_poly.type
_entity_poly.pdbx_seq_one_letter_code
_entity_poly.pdbx_strand_id
1 'polypeptide(L)'
;MTTHPFRRGPRSATAVSAHEVRVVLTAACRIGDRTLQMHITNVQAARADPDEARWMRARLWTARSEARAELTAALEPSWWDGATPESIEATYQAARVWSPSDPVCAELEDSFAAMVHMLYGVCINEITALADARS
;
A
#
# COMPACT_ATOMS: atom_id res chain seq x y z
N MET A 1 11.11 19.56 47.72
CA MET A 1 10.17 19.13 46.65
C MET A 1 11.03 18.74 45.45
N THR A 2 11.14 17.43 45.26
CA THR A 2 12.06 16.79 44.32
C THR A 2 11.33 16.45 43.02
N THR A 3 12.10 16.39 41.92
CA THR A 3 11.86 15.56 40.72
C THR A 3 10.91 16.18 39.68
N HIS A 4 11.20 16.28 38.39
CA HIS A 4 12.40 16.31 37.53
C HIS A 4 11.87 16.75 36.15
N PRO A 5 12.71 17.30 35.26
CA PRO A 5 12.28 17.81 33.96
C PRO A 5 11.79 16.67 33.06
N PHE A 6 10.86 16.98 32.15
CA PHE A 6 10.48 16.11 31.03
C PHE A 6 11.72 15.80 30.19
N ARG A 7 12.43 14.74 30.57
CA ARG A 7 13.46 14.09 29.79
C ARG A 7 12.73 13.40 28.64
N ARG A 8 12.58 14.11 27.50
CA ARG A 8 12.41 13.41 26.22
C ARG A 8 13.64 12.52 26.08
N GLY A 9 13.47 11.22 26.32
CA GLY A 9 14.48 10.23 26.00
C GLY A 9 14.86 10.34 24.52
N PRO A 10 16.03 9.80 24.12
CA PRO A 10 16.40 9.75 22.71
C PRO A 10 15.26 9.09 21.94
N ARG A 11 14.66 9.83 20.99
CA ARG A 11 13.79 9.20 19.98
C ARG A 11 14.65 8.13 19.31
N SER A 12 14.21 6.88 19.39
CA SER A 12 14.84 5.73 18.75
C SER A 12 15.21 6.08 17.31
N ALA A 13 16.37 5.61 16.86
CA ALA A 13 16.99 5.94 15.58
C ALA A 13 16.27 5.39 14.32
N THR A 14 14.96 5.12 14.38
CA THR A 14 14.18 4.55 13.26
C THR A 14 12.73 5.03 13.29
N ALA A 15 12.51 6.34 13.33
CA ALA A 15 11.23 6.89 12.89
C ALA A 15 11.29 6.99 11.36
N VAL A 16 10.41 6.29 10.64
CA VAL A 16 10.34 6.34 9.17
C VAL A 16 10.21 7.80 8.73
N SER A 17 11.13 8.24 7.89
CA SER A 17 11.19 9.62 7.40
C SER A 17 10.27 9.84 6.20
N ALA A 18 9.84 11.09 5.99
CA ALA A 18 9.05 11.46 4.81
C ALA A 18 9.77 11.21 3.48
N HIS A 19 11.11 11.17 3.48
CA HIS A 19 11.88 10.80 2.30
C HIS A 19 11.80 9.30 2.02
N GLU A 20 12.01 8.46 3.04
CA GLU A 20 11.88 7.00 2.92
C GLU A 20 10.47 6.63 2.45
N VAL A 21 9.42 7.22 3.04
CA VAL A 21 8.03 7.02 2.60
C VAL A 21 7.85 7.36 1.11
N ARG A 22 8.38 8.50 0.64
CA ARG A 22 8.31 8.86 -0.79
C ARG A 22 9.00 7.83 -1.68
N VAL A 23 10.17 7.34 -1.28
CA VAL A 23 10.94 6.35 -2.04
C VAL A 23 10.16 5.04 -2.14
N VAL A 24 9.69 4.49 -1.01
CA VAL A 24 8.96 3.22 -1.01
C VAL A 24 7.61 3.32 -1.73
N LEU A 25 6.88 4.42 -1.59
CA LEU A 25 5.61 4.60 -2.31
C LEU A 25 5.82 4.72 -3.82
N THR A 26 6.92 5.34 -4.26
CA THR A 26 7.27 5.37 -5.70
C THR A 26 7.55 3.96 -6.22
N ALA A 27 8.26 3.14 -5.44
CA ALA A 27 8.52 1.74 -5.79
C ALA A 27 7.22 0.93 -5.82
N ALA A 28 6.39 1.05 -4.78
CA ALA A 28 5.09 0.39 -4.67
C ALA A 28 4.15 0.72 -5.84
N CYS A 29 4.10 1.97 -6.32
CA CYS A 29 3.31 2.34 -7.51
C CYS A 29 3.72 1.49 -8.72
N ARG A 30 5.01 1.45 -9.03
CA ARG A 30 5.54 0.74 -10.19
C ARG A 30 5.35 -0.77 -10.09
N ILE A 31 5.59 -1.34 -8.91
CA ILE A 31 5.43 -2.77 -8.68
C ILE A 31 3.94 -3.14 -8.74
N GLY A 32 3.07 -2.31 -8.17
CA GLY A 32 1.62 -2.49 -8.22
C GLY A 32 1.09 -2.49 -9.65
N ASP A 33 1.45 -1.48 -10.45
CA ASP A 33 1.03 -1.38 -11.85
C ASP A 33 1.51 -2.58 -12.69
N ARG A 34 2.77 -2.99 -12.50
CA ARG A 34 3.32 -4.18 -13.17
C ARG A 34 2.58 -5.45 -12.76
N THR A 35 2.23 -5.58 -11.48
CA THR A 35 1.52 -6.75 -10.94
C THR A 35 0.09 -6.81 -11.45
N LEU A 36 -0.62 -5.67 -11.50
CA LEU A 36 -1.93 -5.56 -12.12
C LEU A 36 -1.88 -5.97 -13.60
N GLN A 37 -0.91 -5.47 -14.36
CA GLN A 37 -0.76 -5.82 -15.78
C GLN A 37 -0.49 -7.32 -15.96
N MET A 38 0.29 -7.94 -15.08
CA MET A 38 0.50 -9.38 -15.05
C MET A 38 -0.81 -10.12 -14.75
N HIS A 39 -1.61 -9.69 -13.77
CA HIS A 39 -2.91 -10.30 -13.49
C HIS A 39 -3.85 -10.23 -14.68
N ILE A 40 -3.95 -9.07 -15.34
CA ILE A 40 -4.74 -8.89 -16.56
C ILE A 40 -4.28 -9.90 -17.63
N THR A 41 -2.97 -9.98 -17.87
CA THR A 41 -2.40 -10.89 -18.87
C THR A 41 -2.71 -12.35 -18.57
N ASN A 42 -2.54 -12.78 -17.31
CA ASN A 42 -2.82 -14.13 -16.85
C ASN A 42 -4.31 -14.49 -16.98
N VAL A 43 -5.21 -13.56 -16.60
CA VAL A 43 -6.65 -13.75 -16.78
C VAL A 43 -7.01 -13.90 -18.24
N GLN A 44 -6.42 -13.09 -19.14
CA GLN A 44 -6.67 -13.21 -20.58
C GLN A 44 -6.18 -14.56 -21.13
N ALA A 45 -4.99 -15.00 -20.74
CA ALA A 45 -4.43 -16.29 -21.16
C ALA A 45 -5.29 -17.49 -20.70
N ALA A 46 -5.85 -17.41 -19.49
CA ALA A 46 -6.71 -18.45 -18.93
C ALA A 46 -8.09 -18.56 -19.62
N ARG A 47 -8.52 -17.59 -20.44
CA ARG A 47 -9.89 -17.54 -21.00
C ARG A 47 -10.25 -18.72 -21.90
N ALA A 48 -9.26 -19.35 -22.53
CA ALA A 48 -9.49 -20.45 -23.46
C ALA A 48 -9.89 -21.77 -22.76
N ASP A 49 -9.55 -21.92 -21.48
CA ASP A 49 -9.83 -23.11 -20.68
C ASP A 49 -10.76 -22.76 -19.50
N PRO A 50 -12.00 -23.27 -19.46
CA PRO A 50 -12.94 -23.00 -18.38
C PRO A 50 -12.42 -23.38 -16.98
N ASP A 51 -11.59 -24.40 -16.86
CA ASP A 51 -11.08 -24.90 -15.58
C ASP A 51 -9.97 -23.99 -15.07
N GLU A 52 -9.03 -23.63 -15.95
CA GLU A 52 -7.98 -22.64 -15.67
C GLU A 52 -8.58 -21.27 -15.33
N ALA A 53 -9.60 -20.82 -16.09
CA ALA A 53 -10.31 -19.57 -15.81
C ALA A 53 -11.05 -19.59 -14.46
N ARG A 54 -11.57 -20.74 -14.01
CA ARG A 54 -12.18 -20.88 -12.68
C ARG A 54 -11.11 -20.82 -11.60
N TRP A 55 -10.02 -21.56 -11.75
CA TRP A 55 -8.91 -21.56 -10.80
C TRP A 55 -8.29 -20.17 -10.65
N MET A 56 -7.99 -19.49 -11.76
CA MET A 56 -7.41 -18.14 -11.76
C MET A 56 -8.31 -17.14 -11.02
N ARG A 57 -9.62 -17.19 -11.27
CA ARG A 57 -10.59 -16.32 -10.57
C ARG A 57 -10.64 -16.59 -9.07
N ALA A 58 -10.62 -17.86 -8.66
CA ALA A 58 -10.60 -18.22 -7.24
C ALA A 58 -9.34 -17.68 -6.55
N ARG A 59 -8.17 -17.82 -7.18
CA ARG A 59 -6.90 -17.30 -6.67
C ARG A 59 -6.91 -15.78 -6.51
N LEU A 60 -7.38 -15.06 -7.53
CA LEU A 60 -7.46 -13.59 -7.47
C LEU A 60 -8.50 -13.12 -6.45
N TRP A 61 -9.60 -13.84 -6.27
CA TRP A 61 -10.57 -13.54 -5.22
C TRP A 61 -9.96 -13.64 -3.82
N THR A 62 -9.17 -14.68 -3.55
CA THR A 62 -8.46 -14.83 -2.28
C THR A 62 -7.44 -13.72 -2.07
N ALA A 63 -6.56 -13.47 -3.05
CA ALA A 63 -5.53 -12.44 -2.96
C ALA A 63 -6.12 -11.04 -2.75
N ARG A 64 -7.26 -10.74 -3.38
CA ARG A 64 -8.01 -9.49 -3.14
C ARG A 64 -8.56 -9.40 -1.72
N SER A 65 -9.06 -10.52 -1.19
CA SER A 65 -9.60 -10.56 0.17
C SER A 65 -8.50 -10.36 1.23
N GLU A 66 -7.31 -10.91 0.97
CA GLU A 66 -6.10 -10.66 1.78
C GLU A 66 -5.67 -9.19 1.70
N ALA A 67 -5.64 -8.59 0.51
CA ALA A 67 -5.31 -7.18 0.34
C ALA A 67 -6.26 -6.25 1.10
N ARG A 68 -7.58 -6.53 1.08
CA ARG A 68 -8.55 -5.78 1.88
C ARG A 68 -8.25 -5.86 3.37
N ALA A 69 -7.90 -7.04 3.87
CA ALA A 69 -7.59 -7.23 5.29
C ALA A 69 -6.31 -6.47 5.69
N GLU A 70 -5.28 -6.52 4.85
CA GLU A 70 -4.04 -5.78 5.04
C GLU A 70 -4.28 -4.26 5.07
N LEU A 71 -4.99 -3.74 4.08
CA LEU A 71 -5.32 -2.32 4.01
C LEU A 71 -6.19 -1.86 5.17
N THR A 72 -7.16 -2.68 5.60
CA THR A 72 -7.99 -2.38 6.78
C THR A 72 -7.14 -2.30 8.04
N ALA A 73 -6.19 -3.22 8.21
CA ALA A 73 -5.28 -3.19 9.36
C ALA A 73 -4.44 -1.90 9.40
N ALA A 74 -4.03 -1.38 8.24
CA ALA A 74 -3.28 -0.13 8.14
C ALA A 74 -4.11 1.13 8.42
N LEU A 75 -5.44 1.02 8.61
CA LEU A 75 -6.25 2.15 9.09
C LEU A 75 -6.19 2.30 10.62
N GLU A 76 -5.74 1.28 11.34
CA GLU A 76 -5.60 1.34 12.79
C GLU A 76 -4.36 2.16 13.19
N PRO A 77 -4.46 3.13 14.12
CA PRO A 77 -3.32 3.93 14.56
C PRO A 77 -2.16 3.09 15.10
N SER A 78 -2.45 1.97 15.75
CA SER A 78 -1.46 1.05 16.31
C SER A 78 -0.61 0.35 15.25
N TRP A 79 -1.09 0.26 14.01
CA TRP A 79 -0.29 -0.25 12.89
C TRP A 79 0.87 0.71 12.57
N TRP A 80 0.59 2.01 12.57
CA TRP A 80 1.57 3.06 12.28
C TRP A 80 2.65 3.21 13.36
N ASP A 81 2.35 2.86 14.61
CA ASP A 81 3.32 2.84 15.70
C ASP A 81 4.49 1.86 15.45
N GLY A 82 4.23 0.79 14.68
CA GLY A 82 5.20 -0.24 14.32
C GLY A 82 5.52 -0.32 12.83
N ALA A 83 5.01 0.61 12.01
CA ALA A 83 5.16 0.55 10.56
C ALA A 83 6.63 0.71 10.14
N THR A 84 7.06 -0.13 9.20
CA THR A 84 8.37 -0.03 8.55
C THR A 84 8.20 0.47 7.12
N PRO A 85 9.27 0.96 6.46
CA PRO A 85 9.20 1.34 5.05
C PRO A 85 8.67 0.19 4.17
N GLU A 86 9.09 -1.05 4.46
CA GLU A 86 8.68 -2.25 3.72
C GLU A 86 7.21 -2.59 3.95
N SER A 87 6.68 -2.41 5.18
CA SER A 87 5.25 -2.62 5.43
C SER A 87 4.40 -1.57 4.73
N ILE A 88 4.83 -0.31 4.71
CA ILE A 88 4.18 0.77 3.96
C ILE A 88 4.22 0.48 2.46
N GLU A 89 5.35 0.01 1.93
CA GLU A 89 5.50 -0.39 0.53
C GLU A 89 4.52 -1.49 0.15
N ALA A 90 4.53 -2.60 0.90
CA ALA A 90 3.72 -3.78 0.62
C ALA A 90 2.22 -3.47 0.68
N THR A 91 1.79 -2.74 1.71
CA THR A 91 0.38 -2.37 1.89
C THR A 91 -0.10 -1.44 0.79
N TYR A 92 0.70 -0.43 0.42
CA TYR A 92 0.32 0.46 -0.68
C TYR A 92 0.37 -0.24 -2.04
N GLN A 93 1.33 -1.15 -2.25
CA GLN A 93 1.36 -2.01 -3.45
C GLN A 93 0.06 -2.83 -3.56
N ALA A 94 -0.42 -3.41 -2.46
CA ALA A 94 -1.68 -4.15 -2.44
C ALA A 94 -2.88 -3.26 -2.82
N ALA A 95 -2.95 -2.03 -2.27
CA ALA A 95 -3.94 -1.04 -2.70
C ALA A 95 -3.88 -0.80 -4.21
N ARG A 96 -2.68 -0.51 -4.73
CA ARG A 96 -2.47 -0.18 -6.13
C ARG A 96 -2.86 -1.30 -7.09
N VAL A 97 -2.61 -2.56 -6.71
CA VAL A 97 -2.99 -3.73 -7.52
C VAL A 97 -4.51 -3.85 -7.63
N TRP A 98 -5.24 -3.61 -6.54
CA TRP A 98 -6.64 -4.01 -6.45
C TRP A 98 -7.65 -2.88 -6.63
N SER A 99 -7.31 -1.63 -6.30
CA SER A 99 -8.22 -0.49 -6.41
C SER A 99 -8.86 -0.30 -7.79
N PRO A 100 -8.21 -0.61 -8.94
CA PRO A 100 -8.86 -0.44 -10.24
C PRO A 100 -10.03 -1.42 -10.49
N SER A 101 -10.11 -2.51 -9.73
CA SER A 101 -11.11 -3.57 -9.91
C SER A 101 -11.97 -3.84 -8.67
N ASP A 102 -11.70 -3.13 -7.57
CA ASP A 102 -12.33 -3.32 -6.29
C ASP A 102 -12.62 -1.98 -5.59
N PRO A 103 -13.89 -1.56 -5.50
CA PRO A 103 -14.25 -0.27 -4.88
C PRO A 103 -13.87 -0.22 -3.40
N VAL A 104 -13.88 -1.35 -2.68
CA VAL A 104 -13.46 -1.38 -1.28
C VAL A 104 -11.96 -1.07 -1.16
N CYS A 105 -11.14 -1.65 -2.05
CA CYS A 105 -9.70 -1.34 -2.04
C CYS A 105 -9.43 0.10 -2.47
N ALA A 106 -10.25 0.69 -3.35
CA ALA A 106 -10.13 2.10 -3.71
C ALA A 106 -10.42 3.03 -2.52
N GLU A 107 -11.50 2.79 -1.77
CA GLU A 107 -11.81 3.56 -0.55
C GLU A 107 -10.71 3.42 0.52
N LEU A 108 -10.15 2.21 0.66
CA LEU A 108 -9.04 1.96 1.58
C LEU A 108 -7.73 2.62 1.11
N GLU A 109 -7.46 2.66 -0.21
CA GLU A 109 -6.31 3.38 -0.79
C GLU A 109 -6.40 4.87 -0.48
N ASP A 110 -7.57 5.50 -0.69
CA ASP A 110 -7.79 6.91 -0.37
C ASP A 110 -7.57 7.19 1.12
N SER A 111 -8.08 6.31 1.99
CA SER A 111 -7.91 6.42 3.44
C SER A 111 -6.44 6.25 3.86
N PHE A 112 -5.73 5.30 3.27
CA PHE A 112 -4.30 5.10 3.48
C PHE A 112 -3.50 6.31 3.02
N ALA A 113 -3.82 6.88 1.86
CA ALA A 113 -3.19 8.09 1.35
C ALA A 113 -3.40 9.30 2.28
N ALA A 114 -4.59 9.44 2.87
CA ALA A 114 -4.88 10.46 3.88
C ALA A 114 -4.02 10.26 5.15
N MET A 115 -3.87 9.02 5.64
CA MET A 115 -3.01 8.70 6.78
C MET A 115 -1.54 9.02 6.48
N VAL A 116 -1.03 8.66 5.30
CA VAL A 116 0.34 8.97 4.87
C VAL A 116 0.57 10.48 4.81
N HIS A 117 -0.38 11.23 4.28
CA HIS A 117 -0.29 12.69 4.25
C HIS A 117 -0.29 13.27 5.67
N MET A 118 -1.18 12.81 6.54
CA MET A 118 -1.30 13.28 7.93
C MET A 118 -0.02 12.99 8.74
N LEU A 119 0.56 11.80 8.61
CA LEU A 119 1.68 11.35 9.44
C LEU A 119 3.04 11.81 8.90
N TYR A 120 3.21 11.89 7.58
CA TYR A 120 4.52 12.14 6.95
C TYR A 120 4.55 13.38 6.05
N GLY A 121 3.42 14.04 5.78
CA GLY A 121 3.34 15.16 4.85
C GLY A 121 3.66 14.75 3.40
N VAL A 122 3.38 13.50 3.03
CA VAL A 122 3.63 12.95 1.69
C VAL A 122 2.31 12.85 0.94
N CYS A 123 2.21 13.52 -0.21
CA CYS A 123 1.06 13.43 -1.10
C CYS A 123 1.26 12.29 -2.11
N ILE A 124 0.58 11.17 -1.92
CA ILE A 124 0.70 10.01 -2.81
C ILE A 124 0.28 10.36 -4.26
N ASN A 125 -0.76 11.18 -4.42
CA ASN A 125 -1.24 11.61 -5.73
C ASN A 125 -0.19 12.40 -6.54
N GLU A 126 0.73 13.08 -5.86
CA GLU A 126 1.85 13.75 -6.53
C GLU A 126 2.91 12.74 -7.00
N ILE A 127 3.12 11.67 -6.24
CA ILE A 127 4.05 10.59 -6.59
C ILE A 127 3.54 9.82 -7.81
N THR A 128 2.25 9.47 -7.84
CA THR A 128 1.64 8.76 -8.97
C THR A 128 1.65 9.62 -10.23
N ALA A 129 1.27 10.90 -10.14
CA ALA A 129 1.30 11.81 -11.29
C ALA A 129 2.72 11.98 -11.88
N LEU A 130 3.76 12.02 -11.04
CA LEU A 130 5.16 12.06 -11.49
C LEU A 130 5.64 10.74 -12.10
N ALA A 131 5.12 9.60 -11.64
CA ALA A 131 5.43 8.29 -12.22
C ALA A 131 4.81 8.15 -13.61
N ASP A 132 3.56 8.57 -13.78
CA ASP A 132 2.84 8.53 -15.06
C ASP A 132 3.46 9.48 -16.10
N ALA A 133 3.90 10.67 -15.68
CA ALA A 133 4.53 11.64 -16.58
C ALA A 133 5.92 11.24 -17.12
N ARG A 134 6.54 10.20 -16.55
CA ARG A 134 7.89 9.72 -16.93
C ARG A 134 7.86 8.38 -17.68
N SER A 135 6.68 7.82 -17.91
CA SER A 135 6.44 6.56 -18.61
C SER A 135 5.96 6.83 -20.05
#